data_AF-K7A9N7-F1
#
_entry.id   AF-K7A9N7-F1
#
_cell.length_a   1.000
_cell.length_b   1.000
_cell.length_c   1.000
_cell.angle_alpha   90.00
_cell.angle_beta   90.00
_cell.angle_gamma   90.00
#
_symmetry.space_group_name_H-M   'P 1'
#
loop_
_entity.id
_entity.type
_entity.pdbx_description
1 polymer ?
#
loop_
_entity_poly.entity_id
_entity_poly.type
_entity_poly.pdbx_seq_one_letter_code
_entity_poly.pdbx_strand_id
1 'polypeptide(L)'
;MGQLSKLSVRTLHFYYEKNLLKAKRNSNGYRFYSNYDAALLQQVIIYRQMDMRLEDIAAIIHADSFDLLSALQKQQELLIQRRENTDEMIKRIEVSIMMVKGEENLDVILKGLLQAKVDKWKSELKQYENGEKIFEAYGKISNDEIHDIKYEADEWTEHYMKVTHLHVNDGRVQALMKQAYVMMNSMLCKTIDDFRGANFEFTIETNAEARKDKLVVDIYETYQKGMAKHYFDATDYFAENTLKDNEEEYIHLR
;
A
#
# COMPACT_ATOMS: atom_id res chain seq x y z
N MET A 1 -1.83 44.50 14.43
CA MET A 1 -1.55 44.52 12.97
C MET A 1 -0.66 43.35 12.48
N GLY A 2 -0.37 42.31 13.29
CA GLY A 2 0.68 41.33 13.00
C GLY A 2 0.34 40.10 12.13
N GLN A 3 -0.91 39.87 11.74
CA GLN A 3 -1.30 38.63 11.03
C GLN A 3 -1.77 38.81 9.56
N LEU A 4 -1.93 40.05 9.09
CA LEU A 4 -2.21 40.35 7.67
C LEU A 4 -0.93 40.34 6.80
N SER A 5 0.23 40.03 7.39
CA SER A 5 1.58 40.33 6.90
C SER A 5 2.07 39.51 5.69
N LYS A 6 1.28 38.57 5.16
CA LYS A 6 1.67 37.75 4.00
C LYS A 6 1.05 38.19 2.67
N LEU A 7 0.11 39.15 2.67
CA LEU A 7 -0.50 39.64 1.44
C LEU A 7 0.10 40.97 0.99
N SER A 8 0.31 41.09 -0.32
CA SER A 8 0.75 42.35 -0.90
C SER A 8 -0.34 43.43 -0.77
N VAL A 9 0.07 44.69 -0.65
CA VAL A 9 -0.84 45.86 -0.70
C VAL A 9 -1.73 45.80 -1.95
N ARG A 10 -1.16 45.36 -3.09
CA ARG A 10 -1.90 45.17 -4.35
C ARG A 10 -3.05 44.16 -4.22
N THR A 11 -2.86 43.07 -3.48
CA THR A 11 -3.91 42.06 -3.25
C THR A 11 -5.04 42.61 -2.38
N LEU A 12 -4.72 43.39 -1.34
CA LEU A 12 -5.72 44.05 -0.51
C LEU A 12 -6.53 45.10 -1.31
N HIS A 13 -5.87 45.86 -2.19
CA HIS A 13 -6.53 46.80 -3.09
C HIS A 13 -7.44 46.08 -4.08
N PHE A 14 -6.98 44.99 -4.69
CA PHE A 14 -7.77 44.19 -5.61
C PHE A 14 -9.05 43.64 -4.97
N TYR A 15 -8.98 43.09 -3.76
CA TYR A 15 -10.19 42.61 -3.06
C TYR A 15 -11.10 43.73 -2.57
N TYR A 16 -10.55 44.91 -2.29
CA TYR A 16 -11.35 46.11 -2.04
C TYR A 16 -12.14 46.53 -3.27
N GLU A 17 -11.51 46.59 -4.45
CA GLU A 17 -12.16 46.91 -5.73
C GLU A 17 -13.25 45.89 -6.12
N LYS A 18 -13.05 44.63 -5.75
CA LYS A 18 -14.03 43.55 -5.98
C LYS A 18 -15.12 43.47 -4.91
N ASN A 19 -15.22 44.45 -4.02
CA ASN A 19 -16.18 44.48 -2.90
C ASN A 19 -16.10 43.27 -1.95
N LEU A 20 -14.97 42.56 -1.92
CA LEU A 20 -14.76 41.40 -1.05
C LEU A 20 -14.22 41.79 0.34
N LEU A 21 -13.67 43.00 0.47
CA LEU A 21 -13.16 43.53 1.74
C LEU A 21 -13.39 45.05 1.80
N LYS A 22 -14.12 45.54 2.80
CA LYS A 22 -14.34 46.99 2.98
C LYS A 22 -13.45 47.52 4.11
N ALA A 23 -12.44 48.30 3.74
CA ALA A 23 -11.57 48.96 4.72
C ALA A 23 -12.29 50.12 5.42
N LYS A 24 -12.24 50.16 6.75
CA LYS A 24 -12.64 51.34 7.53
C LYS A 24 -11.48 52.33 7.58
N ARG A 25 -11.76 53.63 7.71
CA ARG A 25 -10.74 54.68 7.85
C ARG A 25 -10.73 55.22 9.28
N ASN A 26 -9.55 55.45 9.82
CA ASN A 26 -9.39 56.14 11.10
C ASN A 26 -9.51 57.66 10.92
N SER A 27 -9.50 58.39 12.03
CA SER A 27 -9.55 59.87 12.08
C SER A 27 -8.44 60.55 11.27
N ASN A 28 -7.31 59.87 11.04
CA ASN A 28 -6.16 60.39 10.30
C ASN A 28 -6.18 59.98 8.82
N GLY A 29 -7.29 59.42 8.33
CA GLY A 29 -7.51 59.03 6.93
C GLY A 29 -6.89 57.68 6.53
N TYR A 30 -6.14 57.02 7.41
CA TYR A 30 -5.51 55.71 7.17
C TYR A 30 -6.51 54.57 7.28
N ARG A 31 -6.37 53.56 6.41
CA ARG A 31 -7.18 52.33 6.46
C ARG A 31 -6.81 51.49 7.68
N PHE A 32 -7.81 50.99 8.39
CA PHE A 32 -7.66 50.00 9.44
C PHE A 32 -8.58 48.80 9.17
N TYR A 33 -8.13 47.62 9.58
CA TYR A 33 -8.85 46.36 9.46
C TYR A 33 -9.05 45.77 10.85
N SER A 34 -10.28 45.37 11.16
CA SER A 34 -10.63 44.66 12.39
C SER A 34 -10.25 43.18 12.31
N ASN A 35 -10.35 42.46 13.43
CA ASN A 35 -10.18 41.00 13.44
C ASN A 35 -11.23 40.30 12.56
N TYR A 36 -12.45 40.86 12.46
CA TYR A 36 -13.48 40.37 11.55
C TYR A 36 -13.04 40.53 10.09
N ASP A 37 -12.52 41.71 9.72
CA ASP A 37 -12.03 41.96 8.36
C ASP A 37 -10.85 41.03 8.00
N ALA A 38 -9.99 40.73 8.98
CA ALA A 38 -8.89 39.79 8.80
C ALA A 38 -9.37 38.35 8.59
N ALA A 39 -10.39 37.91 9.36
CA ALA A 39 -10.99 36.59 9.21
C ALA A 39 -11.76 36.45 7.88
N LEU A 40 -12.50 37.49 7.46
CA LEU A 40 -13.17 37.53 6.16
C LEU A 40 -12.17 37.45 5.01
N LEU A 41 -11.05 38.18 5.12
CA LEU A 41 -9.99 38.11 4.12
C LEU A 41 -9.36 36.71 4.04
N GLN A 42 -9.09 36.06 5.18
CA GLN A 42 -8.62 34.67 5.20
C GLN A 42 -9.61 33.73 4.52
N GLN A 43 -10.90 33.89 4.79
CA GLN A 43 -11.96 33.10 4.14
C GLN A 43 -11.94 33.26 2.61
N VAL A 44 -11.81 34.50 2.09
CA VAL A 44 -11.70 34.78 0.65
C VAL A 44 -10.46 34.09 0.05
N ILE A 45 -9.31 34.16 0.72
CA ILE A 45 -8.07 33.52 0.24
C ILE A 45 -8.26 32.01 0.15
N ILE A 46 -8.81 31.38 1.19
CA ILE A 46 -9.01 29.93 1.21
C ILE A 46 -10.00 29.50 0.13
N TYR A 47 -11.11 30.22 -0.07
CA TYR A 47 -12.02 29.92 -1.18
C TYR A 47 -11.33 30.04 -2.55
N ARG A 48 -10.43 31.01 -2.72
CA ARG A 48 -9.61 31.12 -3.93
C ARG A 48 -8.63 29.97 -4.11
N GLN A 49 -8.05 29.45 -3.02
CA GLN A 49 -7.23 28.24 -3.04
C GLN A 49 -8.06 26.98 -3.32
N MET A 50 -9.36 27.03 -3.03
CA MET A 50 -10.33 25.99 -3.42
C MET A 50 -10.91 26.21 -4.83
N ASP A 51 -10.25 27.02 -5.66
CA ASP A 51 -10.60 27.30 -7.07
C ASP A 51 -11.98 27.97 -7.28
N MET A 52 -12.60 28.50 -6.22
CA MET A 52 -13.87 29.24 -6.35
C MET A 52 -13.66 30.58 -7.02
N ARG A 53 -14.55 30.97 -7.94
CA ARG A 53 -14.45 32.26 -8.63
C ARG A 53 -14.79 33.40 -7.67
N LEU A 54 -14.22 34.58 -7.92
CA LEU A 54 -14.40 35.75 -7.04
C LEU A 54 -15.86 36.20 -6.97
N GLU A 55 -16.61 36.01 -8.06
CA GLU A 55 -18.03 36.33 -8.17
C GLU A 55 -18.87 35.45 -7.25
N ASP A 56 -18.54 34.14 -7.18
CA ASP A 56 -19.24 33.19 -6.31
C ASP A 56 -18.92 33.46 -4.82
N ILE A 57 -17.66 33.84 -4.53
CA ILE A 57 -17.24 34.24 -3.18
C ILE A 57 -17.97 35.53 -2.76
N ALA A 58 -18.09 36.51 -3.66
CA ALA A 58 -18.82 37.74 -3.39
C ALA A 58 -20.31 37.45 -3.11
N ALA A 59 -20.94 36.54 -3.86
CA ALA A 59 -22.33 36.15 -3.63
C ALA A 59 -22.54 35.54 -2.23
N ILE A 60 -21.58 34.76 -1.73
CA ILE A 60 -21.64 34.17 -0.39
C ILE A 60 -21.52 35.27 0.69
N ILE A 61 -20.54 36.16 0.55
CA ILE A 61 -20.23 37.18 1.57
C ILE A 61 -21.31 38.27 1.65
N HIS A 62 -21.95 38.60 0.51
CA HIS A 62 -23.00 39.62 0.45
C HIS A 62 -24.41 39.06 0.62
N ALA A 63 -24.57 37.77 0.89
CA ALA A 63 -25.88 37.20 1.19
C ALA A 63 -26.43 37.75 2.51
N ASP A 64 -27.72 38.10 2.56
CA ASP A 64 -28.35 38.64 3.78
C ASP A 64 -28.28 37.67 4.97
N SER A 65 -28.17 36.36 4.69
CA SER A 65 -28.02 35.30 5.69
C SER A 65 -26.57 34.98 6.05
N PHE A 66 -25.58 35.77 5.60
CA PHE A 66 -24.17 35.48 5.81
C PHE A 66 -23.79 35.63 7.29
N ASP A 67 -23.33 34.53 7.88
CA ASP A 67 -22.66 34.51 9.18
C ASP A 67 -21.22 34.01 9.02
N LEU A 68 -20.26 34.82 9.46
CA LEU A 68 -18.83 34.56 9.25
C LEU A 68 -18.40 33.27 9.96
N LEU A 69 -18.87 33.02 11.19
CA LEU A 69 -18.49 31.83 11.95
C LEU A 69 -19.00 30.56 11.25
N SER A 70 -20.28 30.53 10.92
CA SER A 70 -20.91 29.41 10.21
C SER A 70 -20.24 29.15 8.85
N ALA A 71 -19.90 30.21 8.12
CA ALA A 71 -19.27 30.09 6.82
C ALA A 71 -17.81 29.60 6.92
N LEU A 72 -17.06 30.01 7.95
CA LEU A 72 -15.72 29.47 8.26
C LEU A 72 -15.78 28.00 8.69
N GLN A 73 -16.76 27.60 9.51
CA GLN A 73 -16.95 26.20 9.90
C GLN A 73 -17.27 25.32 8.69
N LYS A 74 -18.21 25.75 7.84
CA LYS A 74 -18.52 25.04 6.59
C LYS A 74 -17.31 24.94 5.66
N GLN A 75 -16.50 25.99 5.58
CA GLN A 75 -15.25 25.96 4.81
C GLN A 75 -14.24 24.96 5.38
N GLN A 76 -14.10 24.89 6.71
CA GLN A 76 -13.27 23.90 7.38
C GLN A 76 -13.73 22.47 7.06
N GLU A 77 -15.03 22.19 7.15
CA GLU A 77 -15.61 20.88 6.80
C GLU A 77 -15.31 20.49 5.35
N LEU A 78 -15.48 21.41 4.40
CA LEU A 78 -15.17 21.17 2.98
C LEU A 78 -13.68 20.86 2.76
N LEU A 79 -12.77 21.52 3.48
CA LEU A 79 -11.35 21.24 3.41
C LEU A 79 -11.00 19.87 3.99
N ILE A 80 -11.64 19.47 5.10
CA ILE A 80 -11.47 18.14 5.69
C ILE A 80 -11.94 17.07 4.69
N GLN A 81 -13.11 17.25 4.09
CA GLN A 81 -13.62 16.34 3.07
C GLN A 81 -12.71 16.27 1.83
N ARG A 82 -12.17 17.41 1.38
CA ARG A 82 -11.21 17.44 0.26
C ARG A 82 -9.92 16.70 0.60
N ARG A 83 -9.41 16.83 1.84
CA ARG A 83 -8.24 16.09 2.32
C ARG A 83 -8.53 14.59 2.30
N GLU A 84 -9.65 14.15 2.89
CA GLU A 84 -10.05 12.73 2.90
C GLU A 84 -10.15 12.15 1.49
N ASN A 85 -10.80 12.85 0.57
CA ASN A 85 -10.89 12.44 -0.84
C ASN A 85 -9.50 12.36 -1.50
N THR A 86 -8.61 13.31 -1.19
CA THR A 86 -7.24 13.31 -1.73
C THR A 86 -6.43 12.14 -1.18
N ASP A 87 -6.55 11.86 0.13
CA ASP A 87 -5.90 10.73 0.80
C ASP A 87 -6.39 9.41 0.19
N GLU A 88 -7.69 9.28 -0.12
CA GLU A 88 -8.21 8.11 -0.84
C GLU A 88 -7.66 7.98 -2.27
N MET A 89 -7.48 9.08 -2.99
CA MET A 89 -6.87 9.06 -4.33
C MET A 89 -5.40 8.65 -4.25
N ILE A 90 -4.66 9.17 -3.26
CA ILE A 90 -3.26 8.79 -3.02
C ILE A 90 -3.17 7.29 -2.74
N LYS A 91 -4.00 6.75 -1.83
CA LYS A 91 -4.04 5.31 -1.54
C LYS A 91 -4.31 4.45 -2.77
N ARG A 92 -5.22 4.86 -3.65
CA ARG A 92 -5.49 4.14 -4.91
C ARG A 92 -4.29 4.14 -5.86
N ILE A 93 -3.55 5.25 -5.92
CA ILE A 93 -2.31 5.34 -6.71
C ILE A 93 -1.22 4.46 -6.08
N GLU A 94 -1.08 4.47 -4.75
CA GLU A 94 -0.12 3.62 -4.04
C GLU A 94 -0.36 2.12 -4.31
N VAL A 95 -1.61 1.67 -4.23
CA VAL A 95 -1.99 0.29 -4.61
C VAL A 95 -1.65 0.02 -6.08
N SER A 96 -1.96 0.95 -6.98
CA SER A 96 -1.63 0.79 -8.42
C SER A 96 -0.11 0.67 -8.65
N ILE A 97 0.71 1.44 -7.92
CA ILE A 97 2.18 1.34 -7.96
C ILE A 97 2.63 -0.03 -7.44
N MET A 98 2.06 -0.52 -6.34
CA MET A 98 2.37 -1.84 -5.81
C MET A 98 2.01 -2.94 -6.81
N MET A 99 0.85 -2.86 -7.47
CA MET A 99 0.46 -3.85 -8.48
C MET A 99 1.43 -3.91 -9.66
N VAL A 100 1.84 -2.75 -10.19
CA VAL A 100 2.80 -2.70 -11.32
C VAL A 100 4.15 -3.25 -10.91
N LYS A 101 4.69 -2.82 -9.76
CA LYS A 101 5.95 -3.35 -9.23
C LYS A 101 5.89 -4.85 -8.94
N GLY A 102 4.76 -5.32 -8.41
CA GLY A 102 4.54 -6.73 -8.15
C GLY A 102 4.57 -7.57 -9.41
N GLU A 103 3.99 -7.05 -10.50
CA GLU A 103 4.05 -7.71 -11.79
C GLU A 103 5.48 -7.82 -12.33
N GLU A 104 6.30 -6.77 -12.18
CA GLU A 104 7.73 -6.76 -12.53
C GLU A 104 8.54 -7.72 -11.64
N ASN A 105 8.28 -7.72 -10.33
CA ASN A 105 8.96 -8.60 -9.38
C ASN A 105 8.64 -10.08 -9.62
N LEU A 106 7.41 -10.41 -10.05
CA LEU A 106 7.07 -11.77 -10.46
C LEU A 106 7.83 -12.20 -11.72
N ASP A 107 8.12 -11.29 -12.66
CA ASP A 107 8.98 -11.60 -13.81
C ASP A 107 10.42 -11.92 -13.39
N VAL A 108 10.93 -11.26 -12.36
CA VAL A 108 12.23 -11.59 -11.76
C VAL A 108 12.21 -12.99 -11.14
N ILE A 109 11.19 -13.28 -10.32
CA ILE A 109 11.09 -14.56 -9.59
C ILE A 109 10.93 -15.74 -10.54
N LEU A 110 10.13 -15.58 -11.59
CA LEU A 110 9.84 -16.63 -12.56
C LEU A 110 10.85 -16.67 -13.72
N LYS A 111 11.89 -15.83 -13.67
CA LYS A 111 12.96 -15.80 -14.67
C LYS A 111 13.62 -17.18 -14.78
N GLY A 112 13.81 -17.64 -16.02
CA GLY A 112 14.38 -18.95 -16.34
C GLY A 112 13.34 -20.04 -16.61
N LEU A 113 12.06 -19.80 -16.29
CA LEU A 113 10.96 -20.69 -16.65
C LEU A 113 10.45 -20.41 -18.08
N LEU A 114 9.69 -21.35 -18.63
CA LEU A 114 9.11 -21.20 -19.96
C LEU A 114 8.14 -20.00 -20.00
N GLN A 115 8.45 -18.98 -20.82
CA GLN A 115 7.68 -17.74 -20.88
C GLN A 115 6.18 -17.96 -21.10
N ALA A 116 5.80 -18.91 -21.97
CA ALA A 116 4.40 -19.22 -22.22
C ALA A 116 3.64 -19.72 -20.98
N LYS A 117 4.32 -20.40 -20.04
CA LYS A 117 3.74 -20.76 -18.74
C LYS A 117 3.64 -19.55 -17.82
N VAL A 118 4.69 -18.73 -17.75
CA VAL A 118 4.71 -17.51 -16.94
C VAL A 118 3.58 -16.55 -17.33
N ASP A 119 3.42 -16.29 -18.63
CA ASP A 119 2.36 -15.42 -19.15
C ASP A 119 0.96 -15.97 -18.79
N LYS A 120 0.79 -17.30 -18.91
CA LYS A 120 -0.45 -17.98 -18.53
C LYS A 120 -0.73 -17.80 -17.04
N TRP A 121 0.23 -18.08 -16.17
CA TRP A 121 0.06 -17.95 -14.72
C TRP A 121 -0.25 -16.50 -14.32
N LYS A 122 0.47 -15.51 -14.87
CA LYS A 122 0.17 -14.09 -14.62
C LYS A 122 -1.24 -13.71 -15.06
N SER A 123 -1.71 -14.24 -16.20
CA SER A 123 -3.09 -14.04 -16.66
C SER A 123 -4.13 -14.70 -15.76
N GLU A 124 -3.86 -15.91 -15.26
CA GLU A 124 -4.73 -16.61 -14.32
C GLU A 124 -4.79 -15.88 -12.97
N LEU A 125 -3.66 -15.39 -12.46
CA LEU A 125 -3.60 -14.56 -11.24
C LEU A 125 -4.45 -13.30 -11.37
N LYS A 126 -4.43 -12.62 -12.53
CA LYS A 126 -5.27 -11.42 -12.76
C LYS A 126 -6.77 -11.71 -12.73
N GLN A 127 -7.18 -12.97 -12.93
CA GLN A 127 -8.58 -13.40 -12.91
C GLN A 127 -8.96 -14.09 -11.60
N TYR A 128 -7.99 -14.37 -10.74
CA TYR A 128 -8.18 -15.09 -9.49
C TYR A 128 -8.80 -14.18 -8.43
N GLU A 129 -9.67 -14.75 -7.60
CA GLU A 129 -10.23 -14.03 -6.46
C GLU A 129 -9.10 -13.64 -5.50
N ASN A 130 -8.94 -12.34 -5.25
CA ASN A 130 -7.81 -11.76 -4.50
C ASN A 130 -6.43 -11.89 -5.17
N GLY A 131 -6.33 -12.21 -6.47
CA GLY A 131 -5.04 -12.26 -7.16
C GLY A 131 -4.29 -10.92 -7.18
N GLU A 132 -5.02 -9.80 -7.12
CA GLU A 132 -4.44 -8.46 -6.94
C GLU A 132 -3.60 -8.35 -5.66
N LYS A 133 -4.00 -9.02 -4.57
CA LYS A 133 -3.22 -9.04 -3.31
C LYS A 133 -1.85 -9.70 -3.47
N ILE A 134 -1.72 -10.66 -4.39
CA ILE A 134 -0.43 -11.28 -4.70
C ILE A 134 0.47 -10.25 -5.38
N PHE A 135 -0.03 -9.53 -6.38
CA PHE A 135 0.73 -8.44 -7.00
C PHE A 135 1.09 -7.35 -5.97
N GLU A 136 0.15 -6.92 -5.13
CA GLU A 136 0.45 -5.95 -4.08
C GLU A 136 1.54 -6.43 -3.11
N ALA A 137 1.45 -7.69 -2.66
CA ALA A 137 2.45 -8.30 -1.78
C ALA A 137 3.84 -8.29 -2.42
N TYR A 138 3.97 -8.75 -3.66
CA TYR A 138 5.25 -8.70 -4.37
C TYR A 138 5.71 -7.26 -4.64
N GLY A 139 4.79 -6.31 -4.80
CA GLY A 139 5.10 -4.89 -5.00
C GLY A 139 5.68 -4.17 -3.77
N LYS A 140 5.51 -4.74 -2.57
CA LYS A 140 6.15 -4.26 -1.34
C LYS A 140 7.64 -4.63 -1.27
N ILE A 141 8.09 -5.60 -2.06
CA ILE A 141 9.49 -6.05 -2.08
C ILE A 141 10.31 -5.10 -2.96
N SER A 142 11.45 -4.63 -2.46
CA SER A 142 12.33 -3.76 -3.25
C SER A 142 13.03 -4.53 -4.39
N ASN A 143 13.55 -3.79 -5.37
CA ASN A 143 14.24 -4.39 -6.51
C ASN A 143 15.49 -5.18 -6.11
N ASP A 144 16.27 -4.70 -5.15
CA ASP A 144 17.48 -5.41 -4.72
C ASP A 144 17.10 -6.69 -3.97
N GLU A 145 16.12 -6.61 -3.07
CA GLU A 145 15.65 -7.77 -2.30
C GLU A 145 15.01 -8.85 -3.17
N ILE A 146 14.28 -8.50 -4.24
CA ILE A 146 13.65 -9.52 -5.09
C ILE A 146 14.68 -10.35 -5.84
N HIS A 147 15.84 -9.75 -6.18
CA HIS A 147 16.94 -10.46 -6.81
C HIS A 147 17.64 -11.41 -5.84
N ASP A 148 17.82 -11.00 -4.58
CA ASP A 148 18.36 -11.86 -3.53
C ASP A 148 17.42 -13.04 -3.24
N ILE A 149 16.12 -12.77 -3.08
CA ILE A 149 15.08 -13.81 -2.90
C ILE A 149 15.10 -14.79 -4.07
N LYS A 150 15.20 -14.29 -5.31
CA LYS A 150 15.29 -15.14 -6.50
C LYS A 150 16.53 -16.04 -6.44
N TYR A 151 17.69 -15.49 -6.13
CA TYR A 151 18.92 -16.27 -6.02
C TYR A 151 18.79 -17.39 -4.98
N GLU A 152 18.30 -17.06 -3.78
CA GLU A 152 18.08 -18.04 -2.70
C GLU A 152 17.05 -19.11 -3.11
N ALA A 153 15.96 -18.71 -3.78
CA ALA A 153 14.93 -19.63 -4.25
C ALA A 153 15.43 -20.59 -5.33
N ASP A 154 16.26 -20.12 -6.25
CA ASP A 154 16.89 -20.96 -7.27
C ASP A 154 17.86 -21.96 -6.64
N GLU A 155 18.73 -21.49 -5.75
CA GLU A 155 19.67 -22.36 -5.03
C GLU A 155 18.92 -23.43 -4.22
N TRP A 156 17.88 -23.02 -3.48
CA TRP A 156 17.05 -23.95 -2.73
C TRP A 156 16.35 -24.98 -3.63
N THR A 157 15.79 -24.54 -4.77
CA THR A 157 15.08 -25.41 -5.71
C THR A 157 16.03 -26.45 -6.31
N GLU A 158 17.24 -26.05 -6.71
CA GLU A 158 18.27 -26.97 -7.21
C GLU A 158 18.66 -28.04 -6.19
N HIS A 159 18.77 -27.69 -4.92
CA HIS A 159 19.06 -28.63 -3.85
C HIS A 159 17.86 -29.55 -3.58
N TYR A 160 16.64 -29.00 -3.57
CA TYR A 160 15.44 -29.76 -3.30
C TYR A 160 15.14 -30.83 -4.36
N MET A 161 15.32 -30.50 -5.64
CA MET A 161 15.17 -31.48 -6.74
C MET A 161 16.07 -32.72 -6.56
N LYS A 162 17.22 -32.58 -5.91
CA LYS A 162 18.15 -33.70 -5.66
C LYS A 162 17.66 -34.65 -4.56
N VAL A 163 16.69 -34.25 -3.73
CA VAL A 163 16.20 -35.04 -2.58
C VAL A 163 14.76 -35.51 -2.71
N THR A 164 14.03 -35.16 -3.78
CA THR A 164 12.63 -35.57 -4.01
C THR A 164 12.40 -37.09 -4.11
N HIS A 165 13.47 -37.86 -4.29
CA HIS A 165 13.43 -39.33 -4.31
C HIS A 165 13.51 -39.96 -2.91
N LEU A 166 13.85 -39.17 -1.89
CA LEU A 166 13.95 -39.62 -0.51
C LEU A 166 12.57 -39.62 0.15
N HIS A 167 12.49 -40.21 1.35
CA HIS A 167 11.26 -40.11 2.14
C HIS A 167 11.17 -38.73 2.80
N VAL A 168 9.95 -38.22 2.99
CA VAL A 168 9.70 -36.86 3.51
C VAL A 168 10.31 -36.61 4.89
N ASN A 169 10.50 -37.65 5.70
CA ASN A 169 11.12 -37.57 7.03
C ASN A 169 12.66 -37.63 7.03
N ASP A 170 13.31 -37.76 5.87
CA ASP A 170 14.77 -37.77 5.77
C ASP A 170 15.32 -36.43 6.28
N GLY A 171 16.37 -36.47 7.09
CA GLY A 171 16.96 -35.26 7.69
C GLY A 171 17.41 -34.22 6.66
N ARG A 172 17.80 -34.63 5.45
CA ARG A 172 18.15 -33.71 4.35
C ARG A 172 16.93 -32.99 3.81
N VAL A 173 15.80 -33.69 3.67
CA VAL A 173 14.53 -33.09 3.25
C VAL A 173 14.07 -32.10 4.31
N GLN A 174 14.09 -32.50 5.58
CA GLN A 174 13.63 -31.66 6.69
C GLN A 174 14.53 -30.43 6.94
N ALA A 175 15.83 -30.53 6.69
CA ALA A 175 16.73 -29.38 6.68
C ALA A 175 16.34 -28.35 5.60
N LEU A 176 15.99 -28.82 4.40
CA LEU A 176 15.50 -27.96 3.32
C LEU A 176 14.10 -27.40 3.61
N MET A 177 13.24 -28.14 4.31
CA MET A 177 11.94 -27.62 4.76
C MET A 177 12.09 -26.50 5.78
N LYS A 178 13.05 -26.61 6.70
CA LYS A 178 13.39 -25.50 7.59
C LYS A 178 13.84 -24.26 6.81
N GLN A 179 14.70 -24.43 5.81
CA GLN A 179 15.14 -23.31 4.96
C GLN A 179 13.97 -22.67 4.20
N ALA A 180 13.13 -23.48 3.55
CA ALA A 180 11.95 -23.01 2.84
C ALA A 180 10.98 -22.26 3.77
N TYR A 181 10.78 -22.77 4.99
CA TYR A 181 9.98 -22.11 6.01
C TYR A 181 10.56 -20.73 6.37
N VAL A 182 11.88 -20.62 6.60
CA VAL A 182 12.50 -19.32 6.93
C VAL A 182 12.35 -18.32 5.78
N MET A 183 12.61 -18.74 4.54
CA MET A 183 12.43 -17.90 3.36
C MET A 183 10.99 -17.41 3.21
N MET A 184 10.02 -18.32 3.34
CA MET A 184 8.59 -17.99 3.29
C MET A 184 8.20 -17.04 4.43
N ASN A 185 8.64 -17.31 5.65
CA ASN A 185 8.32 -16.50 6.83
C ASN A 185 8.89 -15.08 6.69
N SER A 186 10.13 -14.96 6.20
CA SER A 186 10.78 -13.69 5.90
C SER A 186 9.98 -12.89 4.88
N MET A 187 9.54 -13.53 3.80
CA MET A 187 8.70 -12.91 2.77
C MET A 187 7.34 -12.46 3.32
N LEU A 188 6.64 -13.31 4.07
CA LEU A 188 5.32 -12.98 4.64
C LEU A 188 5.41 -11.81 5.63
N CYS A 189 6.45 -11.77 6.47
CA CYS A 189 6.69 -10.65 7.39
C CYS A 189 6.94 -9.31 6.70
N LYS A 190 7.41 -9.31 5.45
CA LYS A 190 7.62 -8.09 4.65
C LYS A 190 6.36 -7.64 3.91
N THR A 191 5.48 -8.58 3.59
CA THR A 191 4.36 -8.35 2.67
C THR A 191 3.02 -8.21 3.38
N ILE A 192 2.84 -8.86 4.53
CA ILE A 192 1.62 -8.82 5.33
C ILE A 192 1.83 -7.88 6.52
N ASP A 193 1.00 -6.85 6.60
CA ASP A 193 1.06 -5.87 7.68
C ASP A 193 0.72 -6.54 9.02
N ASP A 194 1.47 -6.17 10.07
CA ASP A 194 1.36 -6.75 11.43
C ASP A 194 1.56 -8.28 11.54
N PHE A 195 2.15 -8.92 10.53
CA PHE A 195 2.42 -10.36 10.55
C PHE A 195 3.56 -10.73 11.50
N ARG A 196 3.25 -11.60 12.46
CA ARG A 196 4.18 -11.98 13.55
C ARG A 196 5.03 -13.22 13.24
N GLY A 197 4.70 -13.93 12.18
CA GLY A 197 5.34 -15.17 11.75
C GLY A 197 4.33 -16.28 11.52
N ALA A 198 4.67 -17.21 10.64
CA ALA A 198 3.85 -18.36 10.28
C ALA A 198 3.87 -19.38 11.42
N ASN A 199 2.80 -19.42 12.23
CA ASN A 199 2.65 -20.45 13.24
C ASN A 199 2.24 -21.80 12.63
N PHE A 200 2.08 -22.83 13.47
CA PHE A 200 1.69 -24.17 13.04
C PHE A 200 0.38 -24.16 12.25
N GLU A 201 -0.68 -23.57 12.79
CA GLU A 201 -2.00 -23.52 12.17
C GLU A 201 -1.96 -22.83 10.80
N PHE A 202 -1.34 -21.64 10.72
CA PHE A 202 -1.16 -20.91 9.48
C PHE A 202 -0.41 -21.74 8.43
N THR A 203 0.65 -22.43 8.84
CA THR A 203 1.45 -23.27 7.93
C THR A 203 0.64 -24.44 7.40
N ILE A 204 -0.12 -25.13 8.24
CA ILE A 204 -0.97 -26.25 7.83
C ILE A 204 -2.08 -25.79 6.89
N GLU A 205 -2.77 -24.70 7.23
CA GLU A 205 -3.88 -24.17 6.43
C GLU A 205 -3.41 -23.70 5.06
N THR A 206 -2.37 -22.88 5.01
CA THR A 206 -1.81 -22.38 3.74
C THR A 206 -1.26 -23.51 2.88
N ASN A 207 -0.62 -24.53 3.48
CA ASN A 207 -0.15 -25.71 2.74
C ASN A 207 -1.32 -26.53 2.16
N ALA A 208 -2.42 -26.67 2.90
CA ALA A 208 -3.62 -27.37 2.44
C ALA A 208 -4.36 -26.61 1.32
N GLU A 209 -4.34 -25.28 1.33
CA GLU A 209 -4.86 -24.44 0.25
C GLU A 209 -3.98 -24.50 -1.00
N ALA A 210 -2.66 -24.32 -0.83
CA ALA A 210 -1.67 -24.40 -1.91
C ALA A 210 -1.74 -25.73 -2.67
N ARG A 211 -1.99 -26.83 -1.95
CA ARG A 211 -2.16 -28.18 -2.54
C ARG A 211 -3.37 -28.28 -3.48
N LYS A 212 -4.40 -27.45 -3.30
CA LYS A 212 -5.62 -27.42 -4.12
C LYS A 212 -5.52 -26.41 -5.27
N ASP A 213 -4.61 -25.45 -5.16
CA ASP A 213 -4.38 -24.44 -6.17
C ASP A 213 -3.64 -25.03 -7.37
N LYS A 214 -4.31 -25.05 -8.53
CA LYS A 214 -3.76 -25.63 -9.77
C LYS A 214 -2.55 -24.87 -10.29
N LEU A 215 -2.51 -23.55 -10.10
CA LEU A 215 -1.41 -22.72 -10.55
C LEU A 215 -0.17 -23.04 -9.70
N VAL A 216 -0.33 -23.07 -8.37
CA VAL A 216 0.77 -23.41 -7.46
C VAL A 216 1.30 -24.81 -7.76
N VAL A 217 0.41 -25.80 -7.89
CA VAL A 217 0.81 -27.18 -8.24
C VAL A 217 1.57 -27.22 -9.58
N ASP A 218 1.10 -26.54 -10.63
CA ASP A 218 1.75 -26.53 -11.94
C ASP A 218 3.15 -25.87 -11.90
N ILE A 219 3.39 -24.90 -11.01
CA ILE A 219 4.73 -24.32 -10.80
C ILE A 219 5.69 -25.40 -10.30
N TYR A 220 5.36 -26.11 -9.21
CA TYR A 220 6.23 -27.16 -8.67
C TYR A 220 6.45 -28.30 -9.68
N GLU A 221 5.40 -28.72 -10.39
CA GLU A 221 5.49 -29.78 -11.41
C GLU A 221 6.30 -29.35 -12.66
N THR A 222 6.53 -28.04 -12.86
CA THR A 222 7.40 -27.54 -13.93
C THR A 222 8.87 -27.88 -13.67
N TYR A 223 9.29 -27.95 -12.41
CA TYR A 223 10.66 -28.29 -12.04
C TYR A 223 10.91 -29.80 -12.13
N GLN A 224 10.04 -30.60 -11.50
CA GLN A 224 10.16 -32.05 -11.51
C GLN A 224 8.81 -32.71 -11.24
N LYS A 225 8.49 -33.76 -12.01
CA LYS A 225 7.25 -34.52 -11.85
C LYS A 225 7.16 -35.13 -10.44
N GLY A 226 6.05 -34.86 -9.74
CA GLY A 226 5.79 -35.33 -8.38
C GLY A 226 6.39 -34.45 -7.29
N MET A 227 7.10 -33.38 -7.64
CA MET A 227 7.69 -32.45 -6.68
C MET A 227 6.63 -31.74 -5.85
N ALA A 228 5.48 -31.37 -6.42
CA ALA A 228 4.42 -30.68 -5.69
C ALA A 228 3.93 -31.52 -4.51
N LYS A 229 3.58 -32.78 -4.78
CA LYS A 229 3.14 -33.71 -3.74
C LYS A 229 4.20 -33.90 -2.67
N HIS A 230 5.45 -34.18 -3.07
CA HIS A 230 6.54 -34.41 -2.14
C HIS A 230 6.81 -33.18 -1.26
N TYR A 231 6.78 -31.97 -1.84
CA TYR A 231 6.93 -30.71 -1.12
C TYR A 231 5.85 -30.53 -0.06
N PHE A 232 4.58 -30.60 -0.44
CA PHE A 232 3.49 -30.40 0.50
C PHE A 232 3.46 -31.46 1.61
N ASP A 233 3.73 -32.73 1.28
CA ASP A 233 3.82 -33.82 2.28
C ASP A 233 5.01 -33.61 3.25
N ALA A 234 6.13 -33.06 2.76
CA ALA A 234 7.30 -32.73 3.59
C ALA A 234 7.07 -31.50 4.47
N THR A 235 6.30 -30.50 3.99
CA THR A 235 5.88 -29.34 4.78
C THR A 235 4.92 -29.76 5.90
N ASP A 236 3.94 -30.64 5.63
CA ASP A 236 3.04 -31.17 6.66
C ASP A 236 3.83 -31.93 7.74
N TYR A 237 4.79 -32.77 7.32
CA TYR A 237 5.67 -33.47 8.25
C TYR A 237 6.51 -32.49 9.10
N PHE A 238 7.10 -31.48 8.48
CA PHE A 238 7.89 -30.45 9.18
C PHE A 238 7.03 -29.68 10.19
N ALA A 239 5.83 -29.28 9.80
CA ALA A 239 4.92 -28.55 10.67
C ALA A 239 4.56 -29.39 11.91
N GLU A 240 4.15 -30.65 11.71
CA GLU A 240 3.71 -31.54 12.80
C GLU A 240 4.86 -31.99 13.73
N ASN A 241 6.06 -32.19 13.19
CA ASN A 241 7.17 -32.80 13.95
C ASN A 241 8.24 -31.79 14.38
N THR A 242 8.16 -30.54 13.94
CA THR A 242 9.14 -29.49 14.27
C THR A 242 8.47 -28.19 14.69
N LEU A 243 7.54 -27.66 13.90
CA LEU A 243 6.97 -26.34 14.17
C LEU A 243 6.03 -26.35 15.39
N LYS A 244 5.14 -27.34 15.47
CA LYS A 244 4.05 -27.43 16.47
C LYS A 244 4.49 -27.25 17.93
N ASP A 245 5.62 -27.85 18.30
CA ASP A 245 6.13 -27.80 19.67
C ASP A 245 7.18 -26.69 19.88
N ASN A 246 7.55 -25.94 18.83
CA ASN A 246 8.62 -24.94 18.86
C ASN A 246 8.20 -23.58 18.25
N GLU A 247 6.90 -23.27 18.20
CA GLU A 247 6.39 -22.08 17.49
C GLU A 247 7.09 -20.78 17.90
N GLU A 248 7.29 -20.54 19.20
CA GLU A 248 7.93 -19.32 19.70
C GLU A 248 9.35 -19.12 19.16
N GLU A 249 10.10 -20.20 18.94
CA GLU A 249 11.43 -20.13 18.32
C GLU A 249 11.32 -19.80 16.82
N TYR A 250 10.39 -20.45 16.13
CA TYR A 250 10.32 -20.46 14.67
C TYR A 250 9.64 -19.22 14.08
N ILE A 251 8.66 -18.62 14.76
CA ILE A 251 7.98 -17.41 14.24
C ILE A 251 8.93 -16.23 14.03
N HIS A 252 10.05 -16.22 14.75
CA HIS A 252 11.07 -15.16 14.69
C HIS A 252 12.18 -15.40 13.67
N LEU A 253 12.25 -16.58 13.03
CA LEU A 253 13.26 -16.87 12.01
C LEU A 253 12.92 -16.16 10.69
N ARG A 254 13.88 -15.40 10.15
CA ARG A 254 13.72 -14.56 8.95
C ARG A 254 15.02 -14.50 8.16
#